data_AF-A0A1H6CRG4-F1
#
_entry.id   AF-A0A1H6CRG4-F1
#
_cell.length_a   1.000
_cell.length_b   1.000
_cell.length_c   1.000
_cell.angle_alpha   90.00
_cell.angle_beta   90.00
_cell.angle_gamma   90.00
#
_symmetry.space_group_name_H-M   'P 1'
#
loop_
_entity.id
_entity.type
_entity.pdbx_description
1 polymer ?
#
loop_
_entity_poly.entity_id
_entity_poly.type
_entity_poly.pdbx_seq_one_letter_code
_entity_poly.pdbx_strand_id
1 'polypeptide(L)'
;MAKLHNGSRPEEIAQAAAQFSAAEAELELAQSQLNRLEDVKRRTDGRGVSAQDIDTAATRVRAARAQLAVQAEALKLAQTGPRDEDIAAAEAQLETLNADLALLNHQLDQSRLIAPTDARVRARLLEPGDIASPQRPVFTLALNDPKWVRVYVSEPDMGHLKPGMQANIYTDSFPEQPVAGTVGYISSVAEFTPKNVQTESLRTALVYEVRVLVDDPDNRLRMGMPATVRINLNASADTQNGQAQ
;
A
#
# COMPACT_ATOMS: atom_id res chain seq x y z
N MET A 1 -15.37 6.11 16.24
CA MET A 1 -14.03 6.54 16.70
C MET A 1 -14.13 7.65 17.74
N ALA A 2 -14.36 8.93 17.38
CA ALA A 2 -14.42 10.02 18.37
C ALA A 2 -15.48 9.81 19.48
N LYS A 3 -16.62 9.19 19.15
CA LYS A 3 -17.68 8.88 20.12
C LYS A 3 -17.33 7.79 21.13
N LEU A 4 -16.38 6.90 20.81
CA LEU A 4 -15.98 5.79 21.69
C LEU A 4 -14.75 6.17 22.53
N HIS A 5 -13.83 6.95 21.95
CA HIS A 5 -12.65 7.48 22.65
C HIS A 5 -12.98 8.62 23.62
N ASN A 6 -13.99 9.46 23.32
CA ASN A 6 -14.36 10.58 24.20
C ASN A 6 -15.23 10.17 25.39
N GLY A 7 -15.48 8.87 25.60
CA GLY A 7 -16.33 8.38 26.68
C GLY A 7 -17.81 8.76 26.51
N SER A 8 -18.58 8.67 27.60
CA SER A 8 -19.93 9.21 27.63
C SER A 8 -19.92 10.73 27.44
N ARG A 9 -20.99 11.24 26.84
CA ARG A 9 -21.08 12.67 26.55
C ARG A 9 -21.06 13.49 27.84
N PRO A 10 -20.40 14.67 27.87
CA PRO A 10 -20.44 15.55 29.05
C PRO A 10 -21.88 15.84 29.51
N GLU A 11 -22.82 15.94 28.57
CA GLU A 11 -24.25 16.12 28.84
C GLU A 11 -24.88 14.91 29.54
N GLU A 12 -24.46 13.68 29.23
CA GLU A 12 -24.94 12.45 29.88
C GLU A 12 -24.39 12.36 31.31
N ILE A 13 -23.13 12.71 31.52
CA ILE A 13 -22.51 12.77 32.85
C ILE A 13 -23.20 13.84 33.71
N ALA A 14 -23.46 15.02 33.13
CA ALA A 14 -24.18 16.09 33.82
C ALA A 14 -25.62 15.68 34.19
N GLN A 15 -26.31 14.97 33.30
CA GLN A 15 -27.65 14.43 33.57
C GLN A 15 -27.62 13.41 34.72
N ALA A 16 -26.68 12.46 34.70
CA ALA A 16 -26.52 11.45 35.74
C ALA A 16 -26.14 12.09 37.09
N ALA A 17 -25.28 13.12 37.07
CA ALA A 17 -24.90 13.87 38.27
C ALA A 17 -26.10 14.64 38.86
N ALA A 18 -26.95 15.23 38.02
CA ALA A 18 -28.18 15.89 38.46
C ALA A 18 -29.17 14.89 39.08
N GLN A 19 -29.30 13.69 38.51
CA GLN A 19 -30.14 12.62 39.07
C GLN A 19 -29.61 12.09 40.41
N PHE A 20 -28.28 11.94 40.54
CA PHE A 20 -27.64 11.60 41.80
C PHE A 20 -27.91 12.67 42.88
N SER A 21 -27.70 13.96 42.55
CA SER A 21 -27.96 15.07 43.47
C SER A 21 -29.44 15.16 43.89
N ALA A 22 -30.37 14.90 42.97
CA ALA A 22 -31.80 14.86 43.29
C ALA A 22 -32.14 13.69 44.25
N ALA A 23 -31.56 12.51 44.04
CA ALA A 23 -31.74 11.36 44.91
C ALA A 23 -31.11 11.57 46.30
N GLU A 24 -30.00 12.29 46.37
CA GLU A 24 -29.34 12.67 47.63
C GLU A 24 -30.23 13.63 48.45
N ALA A 25 -30.78 14.66 47.81
CA ALA A 25 -31.71 15.59 48.45
C ALA A 25 -33.00 14.90 48.95
N GLU A 26 -33.53 13.92 48.19
CA GLU A 26 -34.69 13.13 48.61
C GLU A 26 -34.38 12.26 49.84
N LEU A 27 -33.18 11.66 49.90
CA LEU A 27 -32.73 10.92 51.07
C LEU A 27 -32.61 11.85 52.29
N GLU A 28 -32.02 13.03 52.13
CA GLU A 28 -31.90 14.01 53.21
C GLU A 28 -33.28 14.45 53.73
N LEU A 29 -34.22 14.71 52.82
CA LEU A 29 -35.60 15.03 53.18
C LEU A 29 -36.26 13.89 53.95
N ALA A 30 -36.15 12.65 53.49
CA ALA A 30 -36.71 11.47 54.15
C ALA A 30 -36.10 11.27 55.55
N GLN A 31 -34.78 11.47 55.68
CA GLN A 31 -34.05 11.37 56.95
C GLN A 31 -34.50 12.46 57.94
N SER A 32 -34.63 13.70 57.46
CA SER A 32 -35.13 14.83 58.24
C SER A 32 -36.57 14.63 58.73
N GLN A 33 -37.44 14.06 57.88
CA GLN A 33 -38.80 13.67 58.27
C GLN A 33 -38.83 12.58 59.34
N LEU A 34 -38.02 11.52 59.18
CA LEU A 34 -37.91 10.45 60.18
C LEU A 34 -37.41 11.01 61.52
N ASN A 35 -36.32 11.78 61.51
CA ASN A 35 -35.75 12.41 62.70
C ASN A 35 -36.78 13.31 63.41
N ARG A 36 -37.59 14.06 62.64
CA ARG A 36 -38.66 14.91 63.19
C ARG A 36 -39.74 14.08 63.88
N LEU A 37 -40.19 12.98 63.27
CA LEU A 37 -41.20 12.09 63.86
C LEU A 37 -40.67 11.39 65.12
N GLU A 38 -39.42 10.96 65.12
CA GLU A 38 -38.75 10.40 66.30
C GLU A 38 -38.64 11.42 67.43
N ASP A 39 -38.35 12.68 67.11
CA ASP A 39 -38.27 13.75 68.11
C ASP A 39 -39.64 14.08 68.73
N VAL A 40 -40.70 14.14 67.91
CA VAL A 40 -42.07 14.31 68.41
C VAL A 40 -42.47 13.14 69.30
N LYS A 41 -42.15 11.89 68.90
CA LYS A 41 -42.38 10.69 69.73
C LYS A 41 -41.71 10.81 71.10
N ARG A 42 -40.46 11.27 71.17
CA ARG A 42 -39.75 11.47 72.43
C ARG A 42 -40.38 12.57 73.29
N ARG A 43 -40.73 13.71 72.70
CA ARG A 43 -41.28 14.87 73.45
C ARG A 43 -42.70 14.66 73.97
N THR A 44 -43.48 13.82 73.29
CA THR A 44 -44.89 13.56 73.65
C THR A 44 -45.09 12.22 74.37
N ASP A 45 -44.01 11.56 74.78
CA ASP A 45 -44.04 10.25 75.45
C ASP A 45 -44.86 9.21 74.66
N GLY A 46 -44.67 9.20 73.33
CA GLY A 46 -45.34 8.29 72.41
C GLY A 46 -46.77 8.67 71.98
N ARG A 47 -47.33 9.80 72.44
CA ARG A 47 -48.73 10.17 72.16
C ARG A 47 -48.94 11.05 70.92
N GLY A 48 -47.88 11.67 70.38
CA GLY A 48 -47.96 12.65 69.29
C GLY A 48 -47.78 12.10 67.88
N VAL A 49 -47.35 10.84 67.71
CA VAL A 49 -47.18 10.18 66.40
C VAL A 49 -47.49 8.69 66.55
N SER A 50 -48.05 8.04 65.51
CA SER A 50 -48.30 6.60 65.55
C SER A 50 -47.03 5.78 65.25
N ALA A 51 -46.98 4.52 65.69
CA ALA A 51 -45.91 3.60 65.33
C ALA A 51 -45.87 3.33 63.81
N GLN A 52 -47.03 3.35 63.15
CA GLN A 52 -47.16 3.18 61.71
C GLN A 52 -46.54 4.33 60.91
N ASP A 53 -46.63 5.57 61.42
CA ASP A 53 -46.02 6.74 60.77
C ASP A 53 -44.49 6.67 60.78
N ILE A 54 -43.91 6.24 61.91
CA ILE A 54 -42.45 6.05 62.02
C ILE A 54 -41.98 4.91 61.12
N ASP A 55 -42.68 3.77 61.09
CA ASP A 55 -42.29 2.65 60.23
C ASP A 55 -42.43 3.02 58.74
N THR A 56 -43.45 3.80 58.38
CA THR A 56 -43.61 4.35 57.03
C THR A 56 -42.44 5.29 56.68
N ALA A 57 -42.05 6.19 57.58
CA ALA A 57 -40.92 7.09 57.38
C ALA A 57 -39.57 6.34 57.29
N ALA A 58 -39.36 5.34 58.14
CA ALA A 58 -38.18 4.48 58.09
C ALA A 58 -38.10 3.70 56.78
N THR A 59 -39.24 3.21 56.29
CA THR A 59 -39.34 2.56 54.98
C THR A 59 -39.05 3.52 53.83
N ARG A 60 -39.50 4.77 53.90
CA ARG A 60 -39.14 5.81 52.92
C ARG A 60 -37.64 6.10 52.91
N VAL A 61 -36.99 6.19 54.07
CA VAL A 61 -35.52 6.33 54.15
C VAL A 61 -34.82 5.15 53.49
N ARG A 62 -35.26 3.92 53.76
CA ARG A 62 -34.70 2.71 53.11
C ARG A 62 -34.86 2.76 51.59
N ALA A 63 -36.04 3.16 51.10
CA ALA A 63 -36.30 3.29 49.67
C ALA A 63 -35.43 4.39 49.02
N ALA A 64 -35.34 5.58 49.63
CA ALA A 64 -34.53 6.68 49.13
C ALA A 64 -33.04 6.32 49.11
N ARG A 65 -32.54 5.59 50.13
CA ARG A 65 -31.16 5.11 50.16
C ARG A 65 -30.86 4.11 49.04
N ALA A 66 -31.79 3.18 48.80
CA ALA A 66 -31.66 2.24 47.68
C ALA A 66 -31.67 2.98 46.33
N GLN A 67 -32.53 3.99 46.18
CA GLN A 67 -32.57 4.81 44.97
C GLN A 67 -31.26 5.58 44.75
N LEU A 68 -30.68 6.17 45.80
CA LEU A 68 -29.39 6.84 45.72
C LEU A 68 -28.28 5.90 45.26
N ALA A 69 -28.24 4.66 45.78
CA ALA A 69 -27.26 3.66 45.35
C ALA A 69 -27.39 3.31 43.86
N VAL A 70 -28.62 3.20 43.34
CA VAL A 70 -28.86 3.00 41.90
C VAL A 70 -28.34 4.18 41.07
N GLN A 71 -28.59 5.41 41.50
CA GLN A 71 -28.11 6.61 40.79
C GLN A 71 -26.59 6.77 40.87
N ALA A 72 -25.97 6.35 41.98
CA ALA A 72 -24.52 6.37 42.15
C ALA A 72 -23.83 5.41 41.16
N GLU A 73 -24.36 4.19 41.00
CA GLU A 73 -23.84 3.23 40.01
C GLU A 73 -24.09 3.69 38.58
N ALA A 74 -25.24 4.35 38.30
CA ALA A 74 -25.52 4.94 37.00
C ALA A 74 -24.53 6.07 36.64
N LEU A 75 -24.22 6.95 37.59
CA LEU A 75 -23.21 8.00 37.42
C LEU A 75 -21.82 7.41 37.18
N LYS A 76 -21.44 6.38 37.95
CA LYS A 76 -20.15 5.69 37.78
C LYS A 76 -20.04 5.02 36.41
N LEU A 77 -21.11 4.38 35.94
CA LEU A 77 -21.16 3.79 34.60
C LEU A 77 -20.98 4.86 33.51
N ALA A 78 -21.67 5.99 33.64
CA ALA A 78 -21.52 7.13 32.71
C ALA A 78 -20.10 7.73 32.76
N GLN A 79 -19.43 7.76 33.91
CA GLN A 79 -18.05 8.25 34.01
C GLN A 79 -17.02 7.26 33.45
N THR A 80 -17.27 5.95 33.58
CA THR A 80 -16.36 4.89 33.10
C THR A 80 -16.36 4.81 31.57
N GLY A 81 -17.49 5.11 30.92
CA GLY A 81 -17.59 5.15 29.48
C GLY A 81 -17.67 3.76 28.82
N PRO A 82 -17.39 3.68 27.50
CA PRO A 82 -17.45 2.43 26.73
C PRO A 82 -16.43 1.39 27.22
N ARG A 83 -16.72 0.12 26.98
CA ARG A 83 -15.79 -0.98 27.31
C ARG A 83 -14.60 -0.97 26.35
N ASP A 84 -13.43 -1.36 26.84
CA ASP A 84 -12.21 -1.50 26.02
C ASP A 84 -12.43 -2.44 24.82
N GLU A 85 -13.24 -3.49 25.01
CA GLU A 85 -13.63 -4.45 23.96
C GLU A 85 -14.37 -3.77 22.80
N ASP A 86 -15.28 -2.83 23.11
CA ASP A 86 -16.05 -2.09 22.10
C ASP A 86 -15.15 -1.11 21.33
N ILE A 87 -14.18 -0.51 22.02
CA ILE A 87 -13.18 0.38 21.41
C ILE A 87 -12.29 -0.42 20.46
N ALA A 88 -11.74 -1.56 20.92
CA ALA A 88 -10.89 -2.43 20.12
C ALA A 88 -11.62 -2.99 18.89
N ALA A 89 -12.88 -3.38 19.03
CA ALA A 89 -13.70 -3.84 17.90
C ALA A 89 -13.93 -2.72 16.87
N ALA A 90 -14.19 -1.49 17.33
CA ALA A 90 -14.34 -0.35 16.44
C ALA A 90 -13.02 0.06 15.74
N GLU A 91 -11.89 -0.09 16.42
CA GLU A 91 -10.56 0.13 15.84
C GLU A 91 -10.23 -0.88 14.75
N ALA A 92 -10.48 -2.17 15.00
CA ALA A 92 -10.33 -3.22 14.00
C ALA A 92 -11.24 -2.99 12.78
N GLN A 93 -12.47 -2.52 13.00
CA GLN A 93 -13.38 -2.14 11.91
C GLN A 93 -12.84 -0.95 11.12
N LEU A 94 -12.26 0.06 11.78
CA LEU A 94 -11.63 1.19 11.10
C LEU A 94 -10.44 0.74 10.25
N GLU A 95 -9.59 -0.13 10.79
CA GLU A 95 -8.43 -0.67 10.06
C GLU A 95 -8.88 -1.40 8.79
N THR A 96 -9.92 -2.22 8.90
CA THR A 96 -10.52 -2.91 7.75
C THR A 96 -11.01 -1.92 6.69
N LEU A 97 -11.76 -0.89 7.09
CA LEU A 97 -12.27 0.13 6.17
C LEU A 97 -11.16 0.96 5.52
N ASN A 98 -10.07 1.23 6.25
CA ASN A 98 -8.91 1.91 5.68
C ASN A 98 -8.18 1.02 4.66
N ALA A 99 -8.08 -0.28 4.91
CA ALA A 99 -7.52 -1.23 3.96
C ALA A 99 -8.37 -1.30 2.68
N ASP A 100 -9.70 -1.33 2.82
CA ASP A 100 -10.64 -1.28 1.69
C ASP A 100 -10.50 0.02 0.89
N LEU A 101 -10.37 1.16 1.58
CA LEU A 101 -10.12 2.46 0.95
C LEU A 101 -8.81 2.47 0.16
N ALA A 102 -7.73 1.92 0.73
CA ALA A 102 -6.44 1.81 0.07
C ALA A 102 -6.52 0.92 -1.19
N LEU A 103 -7.25 -0.19 -1.12
CA LEU A 103 -7.50 -1.07 -2.25
C LEU A 103 -8.28 -0.36 -3.36
N LEU A 104 -9.35 0.36 -3.02
CA LEU A 104 -10.16 1.11 -3.99
C LEU A 104 -9.36 2.23 -4.65
N ASN A 105 -8.52 2.94 -3.89
CA ASN A 105 -7.61 3.94 -4.45
C ASN A 105 -6.61 3.30 -5.41
N HIS A 106 -6.05 2.13 -5.06
CA HIS A 106 -5.16 1.42 -5.97
C HIS A 106 -5.86 1.00 -7.27
N GLN A 107 -7.10 0.52 -7.19
CA GLN A 107 -7.90 0.17 -8.37
C GLN A 107 -8.21 1.41 -9.23
N LEU A 108 -8.47 2.55 -8.61
CA LEU A 108 -8.68 3.81 -9.32
C LEU A 108 -7.41 4.27 -10.03
N ASP A 109 -6.25 4.16 -9.39
CA ASP A 109 -4.96 4.46 -10.02
C ASP A 109 -4.70 3.52 -11.20
N GLN A 110 -5.03 2.24 -11.07
CA GLN A 110 -4.93 1.26 -12.16
C GLN A 110 -5.90 1.52 -13.33
N SER A 111 -6.97 2.30 -13.13
CA SER A 111 -7.85 2.73 -14.22
C SER A 111 -7.17 3.71 -15.17
N ARG A 112 -6.11 4.39 -14.72
CA ARG A 112 -5.31 5.30 -15.52
C ARG A 112 -4.07 4.59 -16.05
N LEU A 113 -4.12 4.23 -17.33
CA LEU A 113 -2.95 3.65 -18.00
C LEU A 113 -1.89 4.72 -18.27
N ILE A 114 -0.74 4.59 -17.63
CA ILE A 114 0.45 5.46 -17.83
C ILE A 114 1.58 4.67 -18.50
N ALA A 115 2.43 5.37 -19.25
CA ALA A 115 3.65 4.77 -19.78
C ALA A 115 4.70 4.65 -18.65
N PRO A 116 5.33 3.49 -18.44
CA PRO A 116 6.33 3.31 -17.37
C PRO A 116 7.66 4.00 -17.65
N THR A 117 7.92 4.36 -18.91
CA THR A 117 9.12 5.06 -19.36
C THR A 117 8.83 5.79 -20.66
N ASP A 118 9.72 6.70 -21.05
CA ASP A 118 9.65 7.41 -22.31
C ASP A 118 9.75 6.43 -23.49
N ALA A 119 8.68 6.38 -24.28
CA ALA A 119 8.56 5.44 -25.38
C ALA A 119 7.70 6.01 -26.49
N ARG A 120 7.90 5.49 -27.71
CA ARG A 120 7.03 5.81 -28.84
C ARG A 120 5.92 4.77 -28.97
N VAL A 121 4.68 5.21 -29.12
CA VAL A 121 3.56 4.29 -29.41
C VAL A 121 3.74 3.70 -30.81
N ARG A 122 3.91 2.38 -30.89
CA ARG A 122 4.04 1.62 -32.14
C ARG A 122 2.69 1.22 -32.70
N ALA A 123 1.79 0.77 -31.82
CA ALA A 123 0.44 0.37 -32.19
C ALA A 123 -0.52 0.67 -31.04
N ARG A 124 -1.72 1.12 -31.39
CA ARG A 124 -2.88 1.15 -30.52
C ARG A 124 -3.74 -0.06 -30.86
N LEU A 125 -3.96 -0.94 -29.88
CA LEU A 125 -4.63 -2.23 -30.07
C LEU A 125 -6.10 -2.20 -29.62
N LEU A 126 -6.45 -1.30 -28.70
CA LEU A 126 -7.82 -1.02 -28.27
C LEU A 126 -8.19 0.42 -28.57
N GLU A 127 -9.44 0.63 -28.96
CA GLU A 127 -10.02 1.93 -29.29
C GLU A 127 -10.94 2.45 -28.16
N PRO A 128 -11.21 3.76 -28.10
CA PRO A 128 -12.20 4.30 -27.17
C PRO A 128 -13.56 3.63 -27.35
N GLY A 129 -14.10 3.07 -26.26
CA GLY A 129 -15.35 2.30 -26.26
C GLY A 129 -15.14 0.80 -26.13
N ASP A 130 -13.93 0.30 -26.35
CA ASP A 130 -13.60 -1.11 -26.11
C ASP A 130 -13.50 -1.42 -24.62
N ILE A 131 -13.84 -2.67 -24.27
CA ILE A 131 -13.67 -3.19 -22.90
C ILE A 131 -12.22 -3.65 -22.74
N ALA A 132 -11.47 -2.92 -21.90
CA ALA A 132 -10.11 -3.30 -21.52
C ALA A 132 -10.10 -4.48 -20.53
N SER A 133 -9.06 -5.31 -20.60
CA SER A 133 -8.86 -6.45 -19.71
C SER A 133 -7.36 -6.62 -19.41
N PRO A 134 -6.97 -7.08 -18.20
CA PRO A 134 -5.56 -7.33 -17.85
C PRO A 134 -4.82 -8.29 -18.80
N GLN A 135 -5.55 -9.13 -19.54
CA GLN A 135 -4.98 -10.11 -20.45
C GLN A 135 -4.72 -9.56 -21.86
N ARG A 136 -5.23 -8.36 -22.18
CA ARG A 136 -5.14 -7.78 -23.52
C ARG A 136 -4.36 -6.48 -23.49
N PRO A 137 -3.22 -6.39 -24.21
CA PRO A 137 -2.47 -5.15 -24.27
C PRO A 137 -3.27 -4.06 -24.99
N VAL A 138 -3.24 -2.84 -24.45
CA VAL A 138 -3.90 -1.65 -25.04
C VAL A 138 -2.99 -0.95 -26.04
N PHE A 139 -1.70 -0.81 -25.70
CA PHE A 139 -0.70 -0.17 -26.53
C PHE A 139 0.54 -1.06 -26.63
N THR A 140 1.18 -1.04 -27.79
CA THR A 140 2.56 -1.51 -27.94
C THR A 140 3.49 -0.31 -27.95
N LEU A 141 4.41 -0.27 -26.98
CA LEU A 141 5.40 0.78 -26.86
C LEU A 141 6.76 0.31 -27.42
N ALA A 142 7.44 1.21 -28.11
CA ALA A 142 8.78 1.03 -28.64
C ALA A 142 9.74 1.94 -27.88
N LEU A 143 10.69 1.35 -27.16
CA LEU A 143 11.75 2.08 -26.47
C LEU A 143 12.77 2.59 -27.49
N ASN A 144 13.11 3.87 -27.41
CA ASN A 144 14.17 4.46 -28.24
C ASN A 144 15.53 4.46 -27.54
N ASP A 145 15.59 4.10 -26.26
CA ASP A 145 16.80 4.05 -25.45
C ASP A 145 16.63 3.02 -24.31
N PRO A 146 17.55 2.07 -24.09
CA PRO A 146 18.72 1.76 -24.91
C PRO A 146 18.35 1.05 -26.21
N LYS A 147 18.98 1.48 -27.30
CA LYS A 147 18.98 0.71 -28.57
C LYS A 147 20.05 -0.35 -28.52
N TRP A 148 19.77 -1.46 -29.18
CA TRP A 148 20.75 -2.52 -29.36
C TRP A 148 20.62 -3.13 -30.75
N VAL A 149 21.76 -3.57 -31.28
CA VAL A 149 21.85 -4.32 -32.52
C VAL A 149 22.12 -5.77 -32.18
N ARG A 150 21.30 -6.65 -32.78
CA ARG A 150 21.49 -8.09 -32.68
C ARG A 150 22.47 -8.54 -33.75
N VAL A 151 23.56 -9.19 -33.34
CA VAL A 151 24.52 -9.82 -34.24
C VAL A 151 24.76 -11.26 -33.85
N TYR A 152 25.16 -12.06 -34.84
CA TYR A 152 25.46 -13.47 -34.67
C TYR A 152 26.96 -13.69 -34.86
N VAL A 153 27.61 -14.26 -33.86
CA VAL A 153 29.05 -14.54 -33.87
C VAL A 153 29.28 -16.04 -33.91
N SER A 154 30.24 -16.51 -34.71
CA SER A 154 30.57 -17.92 -34.81
C SER A 154 31.33 -18.41 -33.57
N GLU A 155 31.14 -19.69 -33.22
CA GLU A 155 31.79 -20.33 -32.07
C GLU A 155 33.31 -20.09 -31.95
N PRO A 156 34.12 -20.12 -33.03
CA PRO A 156 35.58 -19.88 -32.91
C PRO A 156 35.94 -18.47 -32.44
N ASP A 157 35.12 -17.47 -32.79
CA ASP A 157 35.37 -16.07 -32.45
C ASP A 157 34.86 -15.72 -31.04
N MET A 158 34.01 -16.57 -30.45
CA MET A 158 33.42 -16.35 -29.12
C MET A 158 34.47 -16.28 -28.01
N GLY A 159 35.58 -17.03 -28.12
CA GLY A 159 36.66 -17.00 -27.14
C GLY A 159 37.36 -15.64 -27.02
N HIS A 160 37.25 -14.80 -28.04
CA HIS A 160 37.89 -13.48 -28.10
C HIS A 160 36.93 -12.34 -27.75
N LEU A 161 35.62 -12.63 -27.65
CA LEU A 161 34.60 -11.64 -27.37
C LEU A 161 34.31 -11.55 -25.86
N LYS A 162 34.33 -10.33 -25.32
CA LYS A 162 34.02 -10.05 -23.92
C LYS A 162 32.96 -8.95 -23.80
N PRO A 163 32.06 -9.02 -22.81
CA PRO A 163 31.20 -7.90 -22.47
C PRO A 163 32.03 -6.65 -22.16
N GLY A 164 31.56 -5.48 -22.57
CA GLY A 164 32.26 -4.20 -22.44
C GLY A 164 33.19 -3.83 -23.60
N MET A 165 33.40 -4.71 -24.57
CA MET A 165 34.21 -4.37 -25.76
C MET A 165 33.53 -3.31 -26.62
N GLN A 166 34.32 -2.37 -27.14
CA GLN A 166 33.85 -1.36 -28.07
C GLN A 166 33.53 -1.96 -29.44
N ALA A 167 32.45 -1.49 -30.04
CA ALA A 167 31.97 -1.93 -31.33
C ALA A 167 31.55 -0.71 -32.16
N ASN A 168 31.80 -0.75 -33.46
CA ASN A 168 31.37 0.26 -34.42
C ASN A 168 30.23 -0.29 -35.27
N ILE A 169 29.09 0.39 -35.25
CA ILE A 169 27.88 0.00 -35.97
C ILE A 169 27.78 0.85 -37.23
N TYR A 170 27.73 0.18 -38.38
CA TYR A 170 27.55 0.78 -39.70
C TYR A 170 26.17 0.46 -40.23
N THR A 171 25.60 1.39 -40.98
CA THR A 171 24.34 1.18 -41.69
C THR A 171 24.51 1.48 -43.17
N ASP A 172 23.69 0.86 -44.01
CA ASP A 172 23.75 1.07 -45.46
C ASP A 172 23.45 2.53 -45.84
N SER A 173 22.66 3.23 -45.03
CA SER A 173 22.36 4.65 -45.22
C SER A 173 23.53 5.57 -44.87
N PHE A 174 24.45 5.12 -44.01
CA PHE A 174 25.60 5.91 -43.54
C PHE A 174 26.86 5.03 -43.42
N PRO A 175 27.44 4.61 -44.55
CA PRO A 175 28.58 3.68 -44.54
C PRO A 175 29.87 4.30 -43.98
N GLU A 176 30.00 5.62 -43.96
CA GLU A 176 31.21 6.34 -43.52
C GLU A 176 31.10 6.92 -42.10
N GLN A 177 29.93 6.81 -41.46
CA GLN A 177 29.68 7.39 -40.14
C GLN A 177 29.22 6.31 -39.17
N PRO A 178 30.17 5.59 -38.53
CA PRO A 178 29.81 4.57 -37.55
C PRO A 178 29.15 5.20 -36.32
N VAL A 179 28.18 4.49 -35.77
CA VAL A 179 27.63 4.77 -34.45
C VAL A 179 28.40 3.92 -33.43
N ALA A 180 28.85 4.56 -32.35
CA ALA A 180 29.57 3.86 -31.29
C ALA A 180 28.63 2.96 -30.50
N GLY A 181 29.13 1.80 -30.09
CA GLY A 181 28.40 0.89 -29.23
C GLY A 181 29.32 0.01 -28.40
N THR A 182 28.72 -0.73 -27.49
CA THR A 182 29.42 -1.62 -26.56
C THR A 182 28.74 -2.97 -26.52
N VAL A 183 29.52 -4.04 -26.50
CA VAL A 183 29.01 -5.41 -26.31
C VAL A 183 28.39 -5.50 -24.91
N GLY A 184 27.06 -5.60 -24.83
CA GLY A 184 26.38 -5.66 -23.54
C GLY A 184 25.98 -7.05 -23.11
N TYR A 185 25.56 -7.87 -24.07
CA TYR A 185 25.09 -9.23 -23.77
C TYR A 185 25.63 -10.21 -24.81
N ILE A 186 26.05 -11.36 -24.31
CA ILE A 186 26.51 -12.51 -25.10
C ILE A 186 25.68 -13.69 -24.63
N SER A 187 24.92 -14.31 -25.54
CA SER A 187 24.14 -15.50 -25.22
C SER A 187 25.06 -16.66 -24.85
N SER A 188 24.71 -17.41 -23.81
CA SER A 188 25.36 -18.68 -23.46
C SER A 188 24.84 -19.87 -24.26
N VAL A 189 23.76 -19.67 -25.03
CA VAL A 189 23.11 -20.70 -25.83
C VAL A 189 23.37 -20.42 -27.31
N ALA A 190 23.84 -21.45 -28.02
CA ALA A 190 24.01 -21.40 -29.46
C ALA A 190 22.67 -21.56 -30.18
N GLU A 191 22.48 -20.79 -31.25
CA GLU A 191 21.38 -20.90 -32.20
C GLU A 191 21.91 -21.45 -33.53
N PHE A 192 21.04 -22.15 -34.26
CA PHE A 192 21.33 -22.51 -35.65
C PHE A 192 21.16 -21.27 -36.54
N THR A 193 22.05 -21.10 -37.52
CA THR A 193 21.97 -19.97 -38.47
C THR A 193 20.57 -19.85 -39.09
N PRO A 194 19.84 -18.72 -38.91
CA PRO A 194 18.43 -18.60 -39.30
C PRO A 194 18.12 -18.61 -40.81
N LYS A 195 19.10 -18.91 -41.69
CA LYS A 195 18.90 -18.92 -43.15
C LYS A 195 18.79 -20.34 -43.70
N ASN A 196 17.93 -20.49 -44.71
CA ASN A 196 17.93 -21.66 -45.58
C ASN A 196 19.26 -21.72 -46.35
N VAL A 197 20.21 -22.50 -45.83
CA VAL A 197 21.51 -22.74 -46.46
C VAL A 197 21.46 -24.04 -47.27
N GLN A 198 21.89 -23.93 -48.53
CA GLN A 198 21.80 -24.99 -49.55
C GLN A 198 22.92 -26.05 -49.44
N THR A 199 23.93 -25.81 -48.61
CA THR A 199 25.02 -26.76 -48.35
C THR A 199 24.96 -27.30 -46.92
N GLU A 200 25.31 -28.57 -46.76
CA GLU A 200 25.23 -29.32 -45.49
C GLU A 200 26.13 -28.71 -44.40
N SER A 201 27.28 -28.15 -44.78
CA SER A 201 28.26 -27.54 -43.86
C SER A 201 27.77 -26.25 -43.19
N LEU A 202 26.95 -25.45 -43.86
CA LEU A 202 26.43 -24.20 -43.31
C LEU A 202 25.21 -24.41 -42.41
N ARG A 203 24.50 -25.55 -42.53
CA ARG A 203 23.28 -25.86 -41.77
C ARG A 203 23.57 -26.15 -40.29
N THR A 204 24.79 -26.59 -39.97
CA THR A 204 25.20 -27.06 -38.64
C THR A 204 26.10 -26.06 -37.90
N ALA A 205 26.36 -24.88 -38.48
CA ALA A 205 27.20 -23.88 -37.84
C ALA A 205 26.47 -23.26 -36.63
N LEU A 206 27.05 -23.45 -35.44
CA LEU A 206 26.59 -22.82 -34.21
C LEU A 206 26.95 -21.34 -34.24
N VAL A 207 25.94 -20.49 -34.07
CA VAL A 207 26.12 -19.05 -33.88
C VAL A 207 25.57 -18.63 -32.53
N TYR A 208 26.18 -17.64 -31.93
CA TYR A 208 25.76 -17.09 -30.64
C TYR A 208 25.19 -15.69 -30.86
N GLU A 209 24.03 -15.42 -30.25
CA GLU A 209 23.45 -14.08 -30.26
C GLU A 209 24.29 -13.16 -29.37
N VAL A 210 24.72 -12.03 -29.93
CA VAL A 210 25.39 -10.95 -29.22
C VAL A 210 24.57 -9.69 -29.40
N ARG A 211 24.32 -8.97 -28.31
CA ARG A 211 23.66 -7.66 -28.31
C ARG A 211 24.68 -6.58 -28.04
N VAL A 212 24.80 -5.69 -29.02
CA VAL A 212 25.63 -4.48 -28.91
C VAL A 212 24.71 -3.32 -28.58
N LEU A 213 24.86 -2.73 -27.39
CA LEU A 213 24.17 -1.51 -27.03
C LEU A 213 24.74 -0.37 -27.86
N VAL A 214 23.86 0.47 -28.37
CA VAL A 214 24.23 1.59 -29.24
C VAL A 214 23.92 2.90 -28.56
N ASP A 215 24.90 3.79 -28.57
CA ASP A 215 24.72 5.19 -28.19
C ASP A 215 24.35 6.00 -29.44
N ASP A 216 23.05 6.21 -29.66
CA ASP A 216 22.49 6.86 -30.85
C ASP A 216 21.72 8.14 -30.48
N PRO A 217 22.42 9.21 -30.05
CA PRO A 217 21.80 10.46 -29.60
C PRO A 217 21.00 11.15 -30.70
N ASP A 218 21.42 11.00 -31.96
CA ASP A 218 20.77 11.58 -33.13
C ASP A 218 19.59 10.74 -33.67
N ASN A 219 19.25 9.63 -32.98
CA ASN A 219 18.15 8.73 -33.34
C ASN A 219 18.19 8.24 -34.80
N ARG A 220 19.39 7.95 -35.32
CA ARG A 220 19.66 7.54 -36.70
C ARG A 220 19.25 6.10 -36.97
N LEU A 221 19.37 5.23 -35.97
CA LEU A 221 19.01 3.81 -36.09
C LEU A 221 17.51 3.60 -35.87
N ARG A 222 16.89 2.84 -36.79
CA ARG A 222 15.48 2.43 -36.73
C ARG A 222 15.36 0.94 -36.36
N MET A 223 14.26 0.58 -35.69
CA MET A 223 13.98 -0.82 -35.38
C MET A 223 13.83 -1.65 -36.65
N GLY A 224 14.52 -2.79 -36.71
CA GLY A 224 14.52 -3.69 -37.87
C GLY A 224 15.45 -3.29 -39.02
N MET A 225 16.21 -2.19 -38.87
CA MET A 225 17.20 -1.77 -39.86
C MET A 225 18.38 -2.76 -39.89
N PRO A 226 18.81 -3.26 -41.07
CA PRO A 226 20.05 -4.01 -41.21
C PRO A 226 21.25 -3.13 -40.81
N ALA A 227 22.17 -3.71 -40.04
CA ALA A 227 23.37 -3.04 -39.61
C ALA A 227 24.56 -4.02 -39.62
N THR A 228 25.75 -3.48 -39.91
CA THR A 228 27.01 -4.22 -39.86
C THR A 228 27.77 -3.78 -38.64
N VAL A 229 28.14 -4.71 -37.77
CA VAL A 229 28.92 -4.42 -36.56
C VAL A 229 30.36 -4.88 -36.77
N ARG A 230 31.32 -3.99 -36.49
CA ARG A 230 32.74 -4.31 -36.45
C ARG A 230 33.24 -4.24 -35.02
N ILE A 231 33.81 -5.35 -34.56
CA ILE A 231 34.37 -5.50 -33.21
C ILE A 231 35.85 -5.83 -33.36
N ASN A 232 36.72 -5.11 -32.64
CA ASN A 232 38.16 -5.37 -32.66
C ASN A 232 38.48 -6.49 -31.66
N LEU A 233 38.62 -7.73 -32.16
CA LEU A 233 38.88 -8.92 -31.34
C LEU A 233 40.29 -8.97 -30.72
N ASN A 234 41.22 -8.15 -31.21
CA ASN A 234 42.63 -8.16 -30.77
C ASN A 234 42.94 -7.15 -29.65
N ALA A 235 41.99 -6.30 -29.25
CA ALA A 235 42.25 -5.17 -28.34
C ALA A 235 42.52 -5.57 -26.87
N SER A 236 42.35 -6.86 -26.50
CA SER A 236 42.63 -7.35 -25.15
C SER A 236 44.08 -7.83 -24.95
N ALA A 237 44.94 -7.78 -25.97
CA ALA A 237 46.31 -8.31 -25.90
C ALA A 237 47.38 -7.26 -25.51
N ASP A 238 47.09 -5.96 -25.58
CA ASP A 238 48.13 -4.91 -25.49
C ASP A 238 48.26 -4.20 -24.12
N THR A 239 47.49 -4.56 -23.10
CA THR A 239 47.57 -3.88 -21.78
C THR A 239 48.37 -4.63 -20.69
N GLN A 240 49.12 -5.69 -21.03
CA GLN A 240 49.98 -6.39 -20.04
C GLN A 240 51.50 -6.42 -20.35
N ASN A 241 51.98 -5.83 -21.44
CA ASN A 241 53.42 -5.77 -21.73
C ASN A 241 54.00 -4.37 -21.54
N GLY A 242 53.85 -3.82 -20.33
CA GLY A 242 54.39 -2.52 -19.99
C GLY A 242 54.57 -2.33 -18.48
N GLN A 243 55.32 -3.23 -17.83
CA GLN A 243 56.09 -2.98 -16.59
C GLN A 243 56.68 -4.29 -16.05
N ALA A 244 57.96 -4.54 -16.33
CA ALA A 244 58.92 -5.13 -15.39
C ALA A 244 60.32 -5.02 -15.99
N GLN A 245 61.26 -4.65 -15.12
CA GLN A 245 62.65 -4.27 -15.34
C GLN A 245 63.51 -5.36 -15.98
#